data_AF-A0A970WGK1-F1
#
_entry.id   AF-A0A970WGK1-F1
#
_cell.length_a   1.000
_cell.length_b   1.000
_cell.length_c   1.000
_cell.angle_alpha   90.00
_cell.angle_beta   90.00
_cell.angle_gamma   90.00
#
_symmetry.space_group_name_H-M   'P 1'
#
loop_
_entity.id
_entity.type
_entity.pdbx_description
1 polymer ?
#
loop_
_entity_poly.entity_id
_entity_poly.type
_entity_poly.pdbx_seq_one_letter_code
_entity_poly.pdbx_strand_id
1 'polypeptide(L)'
;MLRSRFFCCLFAGLLGLSVETCLADGVWTGVDVGPGHAEANAGYDAPQGLARTESRVGQVNVGRGFALGYGPDGLSLSHSIGVSGQHGFGAAHNFNLSIGRDGTHVSHGGVQTIGGNSRVLAGGEAHYGPGQLGGGSYTGGFGHHTNAWSQSRTRRFW
;
A
#
# COMPACT_ATOMS: atom_id res chain seq x y z
N MET A 1 24.92 -35.46 28.73
CA MET A 1 23.59 -35.41 28.05
C MET A 1 22.74 -34.19 28.40
N LEU A 2 22.95 -33.50 29.54
CA LEU A 2 22.14 -32.32 29.94
C LEU A 2 22.37 -31.06 29.06
N ARG A 3 23.58 -30.88 28.52
CA ARG A 3 23.95 -29.70 27.70
C ARG A 3 23.24 -29.63 26.34
N SER A 4 22.90 -30.77 25.73
CA SER A 4 22.26 -30.82 24.41
C SER A 4 20.76 -30.44 24.47
N ARG A 5 20.06 -30.80 25.55
CA ARG A 5 18.65 -30.47 25.73
C ARG A 5 18.42 -28.99 26.01
N PHE A 6 19.31 -28.36 26.79
CA PHE A 6 19.29 -26.91 27.02
C PHE A 6 19.50 -26.11 25.74
N PHE A 7 20.41 -26.56 24.87
CA PHE A 7 20.70 -25.88 23.62
C PHE A 7 19.52 -25.93 22.63
N CYS A 8 18.83 -27.08 22.51
CA CYS A 8 17.62 -27.18 21.70
C CYS A 8 16.46 -26.31 22.21
N CYS A 9 16.24 -26.25 23.53
CA CYS A 9 15.18 -25.41 24.10
C CYS A 9 15.47 -23.91 23.95
N LEU A 10 16.74 -23.49 24.06
CA LEU A 10 17.14 -22.11 23.83
C LEU A 10 16.98 -21.71 22.36
N PHE A 11 17.34 -22.60 21.43
CA PHE A 11 17.20 -22.38 19.99
C PHE A 11 15.72 -22.34 19.56
N ALA A 12 14.88 -23.23 20.10
CA ALA A 12 13.43 -23.19 19.89
C ALA A 12 12.77 -21.94 20.52
N GLY A 13 13.26 -21.49 21.68
CA GLY A 13 12.82 -20.25 22.31
C GLY A 13 13.20 -18.99 21.52
N LEU A 14 14.38 -18.99 20.90
CA LEU A 14 14.83 -17.91 20.00
C LEU A 14 14.01 -17.88 18.70
N LEU A 15 13.62 -19.03 18.16
CA LEU A 15 12.71 -19.12 17.00
C LEU A 15 11.28 -18.69 17.33
N GLY A 16 10.81 -18.88 18.57
CA GLY A 16 9.49 -18.40 19.02
C GLY A 16 9.40 -16.88 19.26
N LEU A 17 10.53 -16.17 19.19
CA LEU A 17 10.63 -14.71 19.38
C LEU A 17 10.79 -13.95 18.06
N SER A 18 10.81 -14.62 16.90
CA SER A 18 10.86 -13.92 15.62
C SER A 18 9.53 -13.20 15.39
N VAL A 19 9.56 -11.87 15.41
CA VAL A 19 8.42 -11.07 14.96
C VAL A 19 8.35 -11.15 13.45
N GLU A 20 7.20 -11.54 12.92
CA GLU A 20 6.99 -11.68 11.48
C GLU A 20 6.66 -10.31 10.86
N THR A 21 7.32 -10.00 9.74
CA THR A 21 7.04 -8.81 8.94
C THR A 21 5.78 -9.00 8.11
N CYS A 22 4.94 -7.97 8.06
CA CYS A 22 3.78 -7.88 7.19
C CYS A 22 3.92 -6.61 6.33
N LEU A 23 4.20 -6.79 5.06
CA LEU A 23 4.35 -5.71 4.09
C LEU A 23 3.23 -5.79 3.05
N ALA A 24 2.61 -4.65 2.77
CA ALA A 24 1.79 -4.43 1.57
C ALA A 24 2.46 -3.30 0.80
N ASP A 25 3.21 -3.68 -0.23
CA ASP A 25 4.26 -2.86 -0.85
C ASP A 25 3.97 -2.55 -2.33
N GLY A 26 4.52 -1.43 -2.79
CA GLY A 26 4.54 -1.06 -4.20
C GLY A 26 3.16 -0.96 -4.84
N VAL A 27 2.11 -0.67 -4.05
CA VAL A 27 0.75 -0.59 -4.55
C VAL A 27 0.53 0.78 -5.17
N TRP A 28 0.43 0.82 -6.50
CA TRP A 28 0.27 2.07 -7.21
C TRP A 28 -0.58 1.94 -8.45
N THR A 29 -1.06 3.07 -8.93
CA THR A 29 -1.84 3.21 -10.15
C THR A 29 -1.43 4.46 -10.90
N GLY A 30 -1.46 4.35 -12.22
CA GLY A 30 -1.24 5.46 -13.15
C GLY A 30 -2.29 5.42 -14.24
N VAL A 31 -3.03 6.52 -14.41
CA VAL A 31 -4.10 6.59 -15.41
C VAL A 31 -4.02 7.89 -16.17
N ASP A 32 -3.92 7.79 -17.49
CA ASP A 32 -4.01 8.94 -18.37
C ASP A 32 -5.44 9.45 -18.44
N VAL A 33 -5.59 10.77 -18.50
CA VAL A 33 -6.86 11.48 -18.59
C VAL A 33 -7.16 11.78 -20.05
N GLY A 34 -8.18 11.12 -20.59
CA GLY A 34 -8.41 11.04 -22.03
C GLY A 34 -8.19 9.62 -22.58
N PRO A 35 -8.25 9.40 -23.90
CA PRO A 35 -7.83 8.13 -24.48
C PRO A 35 -6.34 7.89 -24.20
N GLY A 36 -5.97 6.70 -23.73
CA GLY A 36 -4.57 6.46 -23.37
C GLY A 36 -4.31 5.21 -22.55
N HIS A 37 -3.46 5.36 -21.55
CA HIS A 37 -2.88 4.28 -20.76
C HIS A 37 -3.52 4.12 -19.38
N ALA A 38 -3.51 2.88 -18.89
CA ALA A 38 -3.78 2.56 -17.50
C ALA A 38 -2.78 1.51 -17.02
N GLU A 39 -2.33 1.63 -15.77
CA GLU A 39 -1.44 0.67 -15.13
C GLU A 39 -1.72 0.57 -13.64
N ALA A 40 -1.34 -0.57 -13.09
CA ALA A 40 -1.38 -0.82 -11.67
C ALA A 40 -0.33 -1.85 -11.26
N ASN A 41 0.15 -1.72 -10.03
CA ASN A 41 1.01 -2.70 -9.38
C ASN A 41 0.51 -2.97 -7.96
N ALA A 42 0.85 -4.13 -7.43
CA ALA A 42 0.66 -4.47 -6.03
C ALA A 42 1.56 -5.65 -5.65
N GLY A 43 2.21 -5.56 -4.50
CA GLY A 43 3.02 -6.64 -3.91
C GLY A 43 2.75 -6.78 -2.42
N TYR A 44 3.03 -7.95 -1.87
CA TYR A 44 3.07 -8.15 -0.42
C TYR A 44 4.25 -9.05 -0.08
N ASP A 45 4.77 -8.86 1.13
CA ASP A 45 5.74 -9.77 1.75
C ASP A 45 5.30 -10.01 3.19
N ALA A 46 4.68 -11.17 3.39
CA ALA A 46 4.05 -11.56 4.63
C ALA A 46 3.84 -13.08 4.65
N PRO A 47 3.65 -13.69 5.84
CA PRO A 47 3.34 -15.11 6.00
C PRO A 47 2.12 -15.55 5.18
N GLN A 48 1.10 -14.70 5.12
CA GLN A 48 -0.09 -14.88 4.29
C GLN A 48 -0.48 -13.54 3.65
N GLY A 49 -1.11 -13.59 2.48
CA GLY A 49 -1.51 -12.35 1.82
C GLY A 49 -2.19 -12.52 0.48
N LEU A 50 -2.51 -11.37 -0.11
CA LEU A 50 -3.21 -11.21 -1.36
C LEU A 50 -2.72 -9.95 -2.06
N ALA A 51 -2.22 -10.09 -3.29
CA ALA A 51 -2.03 -8.98 -4.21
C ALA A 51 -2.97 -9.12 -5.41
N ARG A 52 -3.60 -8.01 -5.80
CA ARG A 52 -4.48 -7.92 -6.97
C ARG A 52 -4.23 -6.62 -7.70
N THR A 53 -4.22 -6.71 -9.02
CA THR A 53 -4.16 -5.57 -9.90
C THR A 53 -5.28 -5.64 -10.92
N GLU A 54 -5.76 -4.48 -11.34
CA GLU A 54 -6.64 -4.30 -12.47
C GLU A 54 -6.12 -3.12 -13.28
N SER A 55 -6.01 -3.31 -14.59
CA SER A 55 -5.80 -2.21 -15.53
C SER A 55 -6.77 -2.38 -16.69
N ARG A 56 -7.48 -1.30 -17.01
CA ARG A 56 -8.44 -1.26 -18.10
C ARG A 56 -8.41 0.09 -18.78
N VAL A 57 -8.29 0.08 -20.10
CA VAL A 57 -8.42 1.26 -20.96
C VAL A 57 -9.77 1.22 -21.68
N GLY A 58 -10.43 2.36 -21.86
CA GLY A 58 -11.69 2.43 -22.61
C GLY A 58 -12.39 3.77 -22.53
N GLN A 59 -13.72 3.75 -22.47
CA GLN A 59 -14.53 4.96 -22.18
C GLN A 59 -14.16 5.57 -20.81
N VAL A 60 -13.75 4.71 -19.89
CA VAL A 60 -13.17 5.07 -18.60
C VAL A 60 -11.91 4.23 -18.43
N ASN A 61 -10.78 4.90 -18.22
CA ASN A 61 -9.52 4.26 -17.86
C ASN A 61 -9.50 4.01 -16.35
N VAL A 62 -9.09 2.82 -15.95
CA VAL A 62 -9.02 2.39 -14.54
C VAL A 62 -7.70 1.68 -14.31
N GLY A 63 -6.97 2.13 -13.29
CA GLY A 63 -5.86 1.40 -12.69
C GLY A 63 -6.22 1.14 -11.23
N ARG A 64 -6.06 -0.09 -10.75
CA ARG A 64 -6.33 -0.46 -9.37
C ARG A 64 -5.25 -1.43 -8.86
N GLY A 65 -4.60 -1.08 -7.76
CA GLY A 65 -3.71 -1.96 -7.01
C GLY A 65 -4.29 -2.25 -5.63
N PHE A 66 -4.17 -3.49 -5.17
CA PHE A 66 -4.53 -3.88 -3.81
C PHE A 66 -3.54 -4.92 -3.31
N ALA A 67 -2.94 -4.66 -2.15
CA ALA A 67 -2.14 -5.62 -1.42
C ALA A 67 -2.61 -5.72 0.03
N LEU A 68 -2.60 -6.94 0.54
CA LEU A 68 -2.81 -7.29 1.93
C LEU A 68 -1.76 -8.32 2.30
N GLY A 69 -0.97 -8.04 3.33
CA GLY A 69 -0.08 -9.00 3.98
C GLY A 69 -0.48 -9.12 5.45
N TYR A 70 -0.56 -10.32 5.99
CA TYR A 70 -0.92 -10.55 7.38
C TYR A 70 -0.22 -11.78 7.97
N GLY A 71 -0.10 -11.79 9.28
CA GLY A 71 0.56 -12.82 10.07
C GLY A 71 0.12 -12.79 11.53
N PRO A 72 0.73 -13.63 12.39
CA PRO A 72 0.43 -13.69 13.82
C PRO A 72 0.59 -12.35 14.55
N ASP A 73 1.41 -11.45 14.00
CA ASP A 73 1.85 -10.24 14.70
C ASP A 73 1.14 -8.97 14.24
N GLY A 74 0.45 -9.04 13.11
CA GLY A 74 -0.20 -7.88 12.52
C GLY A 74 -0.67 -8.10 11.09
N LEU A 75 -1.06 -6.99 10.47
CA LEU A 75 -1.41 -6.91 9.07
C LEU A 75 -0.99 -5.56 8.49
N SER A 76 -0.71 -5.56 7.20
CA SER A 76 -0.50 -4.38 6.38
C SER A 76 -1.39 -4.47 5.15
N LEU A 77 -2.08 -3.39 4.83
CA LEU A 77 -2.96 -3.25 3.69
C LEU A 77 -2.57 -1.98 2.95
N SER A 78 -2.47 -2.07 1.64
CA SER A 78 -2.27 -0.93 0.77
C SER A 78 -3.18 -1.04 -0.44
N HIS A 79 -3.86 0.05 -0.78
CA HIS A 79 -4.84 0.11 -1.85
C HIS A 79 -4.69 1.40 -2.62
N SER A 80 -4.60 1.32 -3.94
CA SER A 80 -4.54 2.48 -4.82
C SER A 80 -5.54 2.31 -5.96
N ILE A 81 -6.21 3.39 -6.33
CA ILE A 81 -7.15 3.43 -7.46
C ILE A 81 -6.97 4.74 -8.21
N GLY A 82 -6.88 4.66 -9.53
CA GLY A 82 -6.92 5.79 -10.45
C GLY A 82 -8.06 5.57 -11.44
N VAL A 83 -8.80 6.64 -11.74
CA VAL A 83 -9.89 6.63 -12.71
C VAL A 83 -9.82 7.91 -13.54
N SER A 84 -10.01 7.79 -14.85
CA SER A 84 -10.23 8.94 -15.72
C SER A 84 -11.28 8.65 -16.78
N GLY A 85 -11.96 9.70 -17.23
CA GLY A 85 -12.86 9.66 -18.38
C GLY A 85 -12.29 10.40 -19.58
N GLN A 86 -12.90 10.18 -20.74
CA GLN A 86 -12.50 10.83 -22.00
C GLN A 86 -12.67 12.37 -21.99
N HIS A 87 -13.45 12.92 -21.07
CA HIS A 87 -13.79 14.34 -20.99
C HIS A 87 -12.81 15.18 -20.15
N GLY A 88 -11.56 14.73 -20.02
CA GLY A 88 -10.51 15.57 -19.44
C GLY A 88 -10.50 15.64 -17.91
N PHE A 89 -11.20 14.77 -17.18
CA PHE A 89 -11.12 14.68 -15.71
C PHE A 89 -10.45 13.38 -15.27
N GLY A 90 -9.52 13.48 -14.32
CA GLY A 90 -8.89 12.35 -13.66
C GLY A 90 -8.87 12.50 -12.16
N ALA A 91 -9.06 11.39 -11.46
CA ALA A 91 -8.90 11.30 -10.01
C ALA A 91 -8.15 10.03 -9.61
N ALA A 92 -7.31 10.12 -8.60
CA ALA A 92 -6.69 8.95 -7.99
C ALA A 92 -6.64 9.08 -6.46
N HIS A 93 -6.65 7.94 -5.77
CA HIS A 93 -6.65 7.86 -4.32
C HIS A 93 -5.87 6.63 -3.85
N ASN A 94 -5.23 6.74 -2.68
CA ASN A 94 -4.63 5.60 -1.99
C ASN A 94 -5.06 5.53 -0.53
N PHE A 95 -4.96 4.34 0.04
CA PHE A 95 -5.18 4.06 1.45
C PHE A 95 -4.23 2.96 1.91
N ASN A 96 -3.50 3.23 2.98
CA ASN A 96 -2.54 2.33 3.59
C ASN A 96 -2.85 2.19 5.08
N LEU A 97 -2.79 0.97 5.58
CA LEU A 97 -3.08 0.62 6.97
C LEU A 97 -2.11 -0.44 7.44
N SER A 98 -1.42 -0.17 8.54
CA SER A 98 -0.65 -1.18 9.27
C SER A 98 -1.20 -1.30 10.69
N ILE A 99 -1.50 -2.52 11.12
CA ILE A 99 -1.93 -2.84 12.47
C ILE A 99 -0.97 -3.89 13.01
N GLY A 100 -0.50 -3.70 14.22
CA GLY A 100 0.17 -4.76 14.95
C GLY A 100 0.18 -4.50 16.44
N ARG A 101 1.00 -5.27 17.16
CA ARG A 101 0.97 -5.31 18.64
C ARG A 101 1.27 -3.94 19.27
N ASP A 102 2.14 -3.15 18.63
CA ASP A 102 2.63 -1.88 19.18
C ASP A 102 1.81 -0.65 18.73
N GLY A 103 0.83 -0.83 17.84
CA GLY A 103 0.02 0.29 17.37
C GLY A 103 -0.66 0.10 16.02
N THR A 104 -1.13 1.22 15.49
CA THR A 104 -1.74 1.34 14.17
C THR A 104 -1.16 2.54 13.44
N HIS A 105 -0.85 2.37 12.16
CA HIS A 105 -0.51 3.45 11.24
C HIS A 105 -1.54 3.48 10.11
N VAL A 106 -1.98 4.67 9.74
CA VAL A 106 -2.83 4.91 8.57
C VAL A 106 -2.20 6.02 7.75
N SER A 107 -2.11 5.85 6.44
CA SER A 107 -1.85 6.94 5.50
C SER A 107 -2.81 6.87 4.33
N HIS A 108 -3.18 8.03 3.79
CA HIS A 108 -4.05 8.12 2.62
C HIS A 108 -3.78 9.42 1.89
N GLY A 109 -4.17 9.47 0.63
CA GLY A 109 -3.96 10.63 -0.21
C GLY A 109 -4.84 10.59 -1.45
N GLY A 110 -5.01 11.75 -2.06
CA GLY A 110 -5.80 11.90 -3.27
C GLY A 110 -5.18 12.89 -4.23
N VAL A 111 -5.57 12.78 -5.49
CA VAL A 111 -5.32 13.78 -6.52
C VAL A 111 -6.52 13.90 -7.45
N GLN A 112 -6.80 15.12 -7.88
CA GLN A 112 -7.73 15.42 -8.97
C GLN A 112 -7.06 16.37 -9.95
N THR A 113 -7.32 16.19 -11.24
CA THR A 113 -6.76 17.02 -12.33
C THR A 113 -7.77 17.19 -13.46
N ILE A 114 -7.70 18.32 -14.17
CA ILE A 114 -8.55 18.63 -15.31
C ILE A 114 -7.70 19.11 -16.50
N GLY A 115 -7.96 18.60 -17.71
CA GLY A 115 -7.40 19.10 -18.97
C GLY A 115 -5.87 18.96 -19.13
N GLY A 116 -5.35 19.22 -20.34
CA GLY A 116 -3.92 19.04 -20.67
C GLY A 116 -3.53 17.58 -20.91
N ASN A 117 -2.23 17.29 -21.04
CA ASN A 117 -1.67 15.93 -21.17
C ASN A 117 -1.71 15.23 -19.79
N SER A 118 -2.92 15.15 -19.23
CA SER A 118 -3.19 14.87 -17.84
C SER A 118 -2.98 13.39 -17.54
N ARG A 119 -2.36 13.12 -16.40
CA ARG A 119 -2.26 11.79 -15.79
C ARG A 119 -2.50 11.95 -14.30
N VAL A 120 -3.15 10.98 -13.68
CA VAL A 120 -3.26 10.88 -12.22
C VAL A 120 -2.50 9.67 -11.71
N LEU A 121 -1.78 9.87 -10.62
CA LEU A 121 -0.99 8.87 -9.94
C LEU A 121 -1.46 8.77 -8.50
N ALA A 122 -1.61 7.54 -8.00
CA ALA A 122 -1.72 7.28 -6.58
C ALA A 122 -0.94 6.01 -6.25
N GLY A 123 -0.15 6.05 -5.18
CA GLY A 123 0.49 4.87 -4.67
C GLY A 123 0.85 4.97 -3.21
N GLY A 124 1.22 3.83 -2.64
CA GLY A 124 1.59 3.78 -1.26
C GLY A 124 2.03 2.40 -0.81
N GLU A 125 2.40 2.36 0.45
CA GLU A 125 2.91 1.18 1.13
C GLU A 125 2.42 1.19 2.58
N ALA A 126 2.29 -0.02 3.13
CA ALA A 126 2.02 -0.27 4.53
C ALA A 126 3.00 -1.32 5.02
N HIS A 127 3.62 -1.09 6.17
CA HIS A 127 4.57 -2.02 6.75
C HIS A 127 4.39 -2.16 8.26
N TYR A 128 4.42 -3.41 8.71
CA TYR A 128 4.48 -3.80 10.10
C TYR A 128 5.58 -4.85 10.29
N GLY A 129 6.33 -4.78 11.38
CA GLY A 129 7.41 -5.70 11.73
C GLY A 129 8.10 -5.27 13.03
N PRO A 130 9.14 -5.99 13.48
CA PRO A 130 9.86 -5.63 14.70
C PRO A 130 10.43 -4.21 14.62
N GLY A 131 9.89 -3.30 15.46
CA GLY A 131 10.27 -1.88 15.47
C GLY A 131 9.76 -1.06 14.27
N GLN A 132 9.01 -1.68 13.35
CA GLN A 132 8.51 -1.07 12.13
C GLN A 132 6.98 -1.04 12.18
N LEU A 133 6.42 0.15 12.33
CA LEU A 133 4.98 0.42 12.21
C LEU A 133 4.86 1.71 11.41
N GLY A 134 4.42 1.60 10.16
CA GLY A 134 4.43 2.74 9.25
C GLY A 134 3.86 2.43 7.88
N GLY A 135 4.06 3.39 6.99
CA GLY A 135 3.51 3.39 5.65
C GLY A 135 3.61 4.78 5.04
N GLY A 136 3.31 4.87 3.76
CA GLY A 136 3.45 6.11 3.00
C GLY A 136 2.43 6.22 1.90
N SER A 137 1.92 7.44 1.71
CA SER A 137 1.00 7.80 0.63
C SER A 137 1.64 8.83 -0.27
N TYR A 138 1.66 8.56 -1.58
CA TYR A 138 2.01 9.54 -2.60
C TYR A 138 0.89 9.66 -3.65
N THR A 139 0.61 10.89 -4.07
CA THR A 139 -0.33 11.19 -5.14
C THR A 139 0.22 12.32 -6.00
N GLY A 140 -0.12 12.33 -7.29
CA GLY A 140 0.40 13.31 -8.22
C GLY A 140 -0.42 13.41 -9.49
N GLY A 141 -0.39 14.58 -10.14
CA GLY A 141 -1.15 14.81 -11.37
C GLY A 141 -0.46 15.79 -12.31
N PHE A 142 -0.63 15.58 -13.62
CA PHE A 142 0.10 16.30 -14.67
C PHE A 142 -0.81 17.13 -15.60
N GLY A 143 -1.82 17.79 -15.04
CA GLY A 143 -2.77 18.62 -15.80
C GLY A 143 -2.91 20.06 -15.35
N HIS A 144 -4.00 20.68 -15.78
CA HIS A 144 -4.43 21.97 -15.27
C HIS A 144 -5.25 21.77 -13.98
N HIS A 145 -5.16 22.72 -13.05
CA HIS A 145 -5.90 22.67 -11.79
C HIS A 145 -5.69 21.39 -10.97
N THR A 146 -4.47 20.87 -10.96
CA THR A 146 -4.10 19.72 -10.13
C THR A 146 -4.20 20.06 -8.65
N ASN A 147 -5.00 19.29 -7.92
CA ASN A 147 -5.07 19.34 -6.47
C ASN A 147 -4.66 17.97 -5.92
N ALA A 148 -3.49 17.90 -5.28
CA ALA A 148 -2.97 16.68 -4.67
C ALA A 148 -2.77 16.89 -3.17
N TRP A 149 -3.02 15.84 -2.39
CA TRP A 149 -2.89 15.86 -0.94
C TRP A 149 -2.53 14.47 -0.41
N SER A 150 -1.85 14.44 0.74
CA SER A 150 -1.47 13.23 1.46
C SER A 150 -1.49 13.51 2.96
N GLN A 151 -1.93 12.53 3.73
CA GLN A 151 -2.04 12.59 5.19
C GLN A 151 -1.63 11.25 5.80
N SER A 152 -1.12 11.29 7.03
CA SER A 152 -0.83 10.09 7.79
C SER A 152 -1.02 10.31 9.29
N ARG A 153 -1.29 9.22 9.99
CA ARG A 153 -1.43 9.20 11.44
C ARG A 153 -0.94 7.87 12.00
N THR A 154 -0.11 7.96 13.03
CA THR A 154 0.33 6.81 13.81
C THR A 154 -0.21 6.92 15.22
N ARG A 155 -0.85 5.85 15.71
CA ARG A 155 -1.18 5.66 17.12
C ARG A 155 -0.37 4.48 17.65
N ARG A 156 0.28 4.69 18.79
CA ARG A 156 1.14 3.72 19.45
C ARG A 156 0.49 3.33 20.79
N PHE A 157 0.60 2.06 21.20
CA PHE A 157 -0.15 1.51 22.34
C PHE A 157 0.67 1.36 23.64
N TRP A 158 1.93 1.76 23.63
CA TRP A 158 2.79 1.79 24.82
C TRP A 158 2.53 2.97 25.75
#